data_AF-A0A512BJR6-F1
#
_entry.id   AF-A0A512BJR6-F1
#
_cell.length_a   1.000
_cell.length_b   1.000
_cell.length_c   1.000
_cell.angle_alpha   90.00
_cell.angle_beta   90.00
_cell.angle_gamma   90.00
#
_symmetry.space_group_name_H-M   'P 1'
#
loop_
_entity.id
_entity.type
_entity.pdbx_description
1 polymer ?
#
loop_
_entity_poly.entity_id
_entity_poly.type
_entity_poly.pdbx_seq_one_letter_code
_entity_poly.pdbx_strand_id
1 'polypeptide(L)'
;MNEFNEKIKELFNRIPRRHTTDNVKEMYNILDAYEELLISMEADNRYEKQVIPFFESLDPIRATIKKSNDNKASKKTKDVLFDEASGALKDTIEELMQLK
;
A
#
# COMPACT_ATOMS: atom_id res chain seq x y z
N MET A 1 -4.03 -21.11 9.47
CA MET A 1 -4.38 -19.78 8.92
C MET A 1 -3.51 -19.58 7.70
N ASN A 2 -4.04 -19.08 6.58
CA ASN A 2 -3.23 -18.85 5.37
C ASN A 2 -2.09 -17.88 5.71
N GLU A 3 -0.85 -18.29 5.44
CA GLU A 3 0.37 -17.49 5.66
C GLU A 3 0.25 -16.09 5.02
N PHE A 4 -0.42 -16.00 3.87
CA PHE A 4 -0.73 -14.73 3.22
C PHE A 4 -1.60 -13.82 4.11
N ASN A 5 -2.66 -14.33 4.73
CA ASN A 5 -3.54 -13.49 5.55
C ASN A 5 -2.83 -12.89 6.77
N GLU A 6 -1.83 -13.57 7.33
CA GLU A 6 -1.01 -13.02 8.40
C GLU A 6 -0.10 -11.89 7.89
N LYS A 7 0.56 -12.09 6.74
CA LYS A 7 1.37 -11.05 6.08
C LYS A 7 0.54 -9.83 5.66
N ILE A 8 -0.63 -10.03 5.06
CA ILE A 8 -1.53 -8.93 4.67
C ILE A 8 -1.95 -8.12 5.91
N LYS A 9 -2.30 -8.80 7.02
CA LYS A 9 -2.63 -8.13 8.30
C LYS A 9 -1.45 -7.37 8.90
N GLU A 10 -0.25 -7.92 8.82
CA GLU A 10 0.95 -7.23 9.29
C GLU A 10 1.15 -5.92 8.53
N LEU A 11 1.09 -5.97 7.19
CA LEU A 11 1.22 -4.79 6.33
C LEU A 11 0.15 -3.74 6.65
N PHE A 12 -1.10 -4.15 6.79
CA PHE A 12 -2.21 -3.27 7.15
C PHE A 12 -1.98 -2.51 8.47
N ASN A 13 -1.49 -3.20 9.49
CA ASN A 13 -1.25 -2.62 10.81
C ASN A 13 -0.05 -1.67 10.85
N ARG A 14 0.88 -1.81 9.89
CA ARG A 14 2.07 -0.96 9.77
C ARG A 14 1.79 0.38 9.09
N ILE A 15 0.67 0.55 8.37
CA ILE A 15 0.38 1.76 7.61
C ILE A 15 0.34 3.00 8.53
N PRO A 16 1.28 3.95 8.37
CA PRO A 16 1.31 5.17 9.16
C PRO A 16 0.18 6.13 8.78
N ARG A 17 -0.30 6.90 9.77
CA ARG A 17 -1.38 7.90 9.62
C ARG A 17 -0.90 9.36 9.61
N ARG A 18 0.40 9.60 9.76
CA ARG A 18 0.95 10.97 9.86
C ARG A 18 2.05 11.15 8.83
N HIS A 19 2.05 12.29 8.15
CA HIS A 19 3.12 12.63 7.23
C HIS A 19 4.40 13.05 7.99
N THR A 20 5.42 12.20 7.94
CA THR A 20 6.79 12.48 8.39
C THR A 20 7.75 11.84 7.39
N THR A 21 9.00 12.30 7.35
CA THR A 21 10.02 11.71 6.45
C THR A 21 10.20 10.22 6.68
N ASP A 22 10.17 9.77 7.94
CA ASP A 22 10.30 8.35 8.27
C ASP A 22 9.07 7.56 7.85
N ASN A 23 7.87 8.13 8.02
CA ASN A 23 6.64 7.48 7.59
C ASN A 23 6.52 7.43 6.05
N VAL A 24 7.06 8.42 5.33
CA VAL A 24 7.15 8.35 3.86
C VAL A 24 8.05 7.21 3.41
N LYS A 25 9.20 6.99 4.08
CA LYS A 25 10.05 5.83 3.81
C LYS A 25 9.34 4.52 4.14
N GLU A 26 8.64 4.47 5.29
CA GLU A 26 7.89 3.29 5.68
C GLU A 26 6.77 2.96 4.70
N MET A 27 6.08 3.97 4.15
CA MET A 27 5.10 3.74 3.09
C MET A 27 5.70 3.06 1.85
N TYR A 28 6.91 3.45 1.43
CA TYR A 28 7.61 2.77 0.35
C TYR A 28 7.99 1.34 0.73
N ASN A 29 8.49 1.10 1.95
CA ASN A 29 8.79 -0.25 2.43
C ASN A 29 7.54 -1.15 2.43
N ILE A 30 6.38 -0.61 2.86
CA ILE A 30 5.11 -1.36 2.87
C ILE A 30 4.67 -1.65 1.43
N LEU A 31 4.79 -0.69 0.52
CA LEU A 31 4.44 -0.90 -0.89
C LEU A 31 5.30 -1.96 -1.55
N ASP A 32 6.61 -1.95 -1.31
CA ASP A 32 7.53 -2.95 -1.85
C ASP A 32 7.21 -4.34 -1.28
N ALA A 33 6.98 -4.45 0.03
CA ALA A 33 6.57 -5.71 0.67
C ALA A 33 5.18 -6.19 0.21
N TYR A 34 4.27 -5.26 -0.07
CA TYR A 34 2.95 -5.56 -0.59
C TYR A 34 3.02 -6.08 -2.03
N GLU A 35 3.86 -5.47 -2.87
CA GLU A 35 4.13 -5.94 -4.23
C GLU A 35 4.75 -7.34 -4.24
N GLU A 36 5.75 -7.61 -3.39
CA GLU A 36 6.34 -8.95 -3.24
C GLU A 36 5.30 -10.01 -2.81
N LEU A 37 4.37 -9.61 -1.94
CA LEU A 37 3.26 -10.47 -1.51
C LEU A 37 2.29 -10.75 -2.65
N LEU A 38 1.94 -9.74 -3.44
CA LEU A 38 1.09 -9.91 -4.63
C LEU A 38 1.76 -10.83 -5.65
N ILE A 39 3.06 -10.71 -5.89
CA ILE A 39 3.83 -11.62 -6.77
C ILE A 39 3.78 -13.06 -6.23
N SER A 40 3.95 -13.22 -4.91
CA SER A 40 3.88 -14.53 -4.27
C SER A 40 2.48 -15.16 -4.38
N MET A 41 1.42 -14.35 -4.35
CA MET A 41 0.04 -14.78 -4.56
C MET A 41 -0.24 -15.07 -6.03
N GLU A 42 0.28 -14.28 -6.96
CA GLU A 42 0.14 -14.48 -8.41
C GLU A 42 0.66 -15.84 -8.87
N ALA A 43 1.75 -16.31 -8.25
CA ALA A 43 2.35 -17.62 -8.51
C ALA A 43 1.41 -18.80 -8.17
N ASP A 44 0.33 -18.56 -7.42
CA ASP A 44 -0.73 -19.53 -7.18
C ASP A 44 -1.89 -19.30 -8.17
N ASN A 45 -2.18 -20.29 -9.02
CA ASN A 45 -3.26 -20.25 -10.00
C ASN A 45 -4.64 -19.85 -9.43
N ARG A 46 -4.86 -20.00 -8.11
CA ARG A 46 -6.10 -19.55 -7.45
C ARG A 46 -6.22 -18.03 -7.44
N TYR A 47 -5.10 -17.31 -7.34
CA TYR A 47 -5.08 -15.86 -7.15
C TYR A 47 -4.54 -15.09 -8.36
N GLU A 48 -3.84 -15.73 -9.30
CA GLU A 48 -3.25 -15.15 -10.52
C GLU A 48 -4.06 -13.99 -11.13
N LYS A 49 -5.32 -14.24 -11.50
CA LYS A 49 -6.17 -13.20 -12.12
C LYS A 49 -6.78 -12.22 -11.13
N GLN A 50 -6.91 -12.63 -9.87
CA GLN A 50 -7.53 -11.82 -8.82
C GLN A 50 -6.57 -10.75 -8.32
N VAL A 51 -5.25 -10.96 -8.39
CA VAL A 51 -4.25 -10.00 -7.91
C VAL A 51 -3.96 -8.85 -8.88
N ILE A 52 -4.34 -8.97 -10.16
CA ILE A 52 -4.05 -7.97 -11.21
C ILE A 52 -4.51 -6.55 -10.82
N PRO A 53 -5.76 -6.32 -10.36
CA PRO A 53 -6.21 -4.96 -10.01
C PRO A 53 -5.42 -4.36 -8.84
N PHE A 54 -4.87 -5.19 -7.96
CA PHE A 54 -4.07 -4.72 -6.82
C PHE A 54 -2.70 -4.21 -7.27
N PHE A 55 -2.09 -4.82 -8.29
CA PHE A 55 -0.87 -4.27 -8.90
C PHE A 55 -1.12 -2.91 -9.56
N GLU A 56 -2.23 -2.77 -10.30
CA GLU A 56 -2.59 -1.50 -10.95
C GLU A 56 -2.82 -0.37 -9.94
N SER A 57 -3.19 -0.69 -8.70
CA SER A 57 -3.38 0.28 -7.63
C SER A 57 -2.06 0.82 -7.04
N LEU A 58 -0.94 0.12 -7.19
CA LEU A 58 0.34 0.51 -6.58
C LEU A 58 0.89 1.82 -7.18
N ASP A 59 0.84 1.95 -8.49
CA ASP A 59 1.36 3.12 -9.22
C ASP A 59 0.72 4.45 -8.81
N PRO A 60 -0.62 4.59 -8.78
CA PRO A 60 -1.24 5.83 -8.32
C PRO A 60 -0.92 6.12 -6.85
N ILE A 61 -0.84 5.10 -5.98
CA ILE A 61 -0.46 5.28 -4.57
C ILE A 61 0.98 5.78 -4.46
N ARG A 62 1.94 5.15 -5.16
CA ARG A 62 3.34 5.59 -5.24
C ARG A 62 3.45 7.04 -5.73
N ALA A 63 2.67 7.41 -6.74
CA ALA A 63 2.63 8.77 -7.26
C ALA A 63 2.10 9.78 -6.23
N THR A 64 1.07 9.42 -5.47
CA THR A 64 0.51 10.28 -4.42
C THR A 64 1.48 10.45 -3.24
N ILE A 65 2.17 9.38 -2.80
CA ILE A 65 3.25 9.48 -1.79
C ILE A 65 4.37 10.39 -2.29
N LYS A 66 4.76 10.26 -3.56
CA LYS A 66 5.80 11.12 -4.14
C LYS A 66 5.39 12.60 -4.11
N LYS A 67 4.13 12.90 -4.43
CA LYS A 67 3.58 14.26 -4.36
C LYS A 67 3.48 14.77 -2.92
N SER A 68 3.14 13.91 -1.96
CA SER A 68 3.08 14.29 -0.54
C SER A 68 4.45 14.72 0.00
N ASN A 69 5.55 14.25 -0.60
CA ASN A 69 6.90 14.68 -0.23
C ASN A 69 7.47 15.84 -1.08
N ASP A 70 6.71 16.43 -2.01
CA ASP A 70 7.22 17.49 -2.91
C ASP A 70 7.62 18.76 -2.13
N ASN A 71 8.84 19.26 -2.32
CA ASN A 71 9.35 20.45 -1.63
C ASN A 71 8.57 21.74 -1.92
N LYS A 72 7.79 21.77 -3.01
CA LYS A 72 6.93 22.90 -3.39
C LYS A 72 5.54 22.84 -2.75
N ALA A 73 5.14 21.69 -2.20
CA ALA A 73 3.85 21.52 -1.55
C ALA A 73 3.83 22.11 -0.14
N SER A 74 2.73 22.77 0.22
CA SER A 74 2.52 23.26 1.59
C SER A 74 2.41 22.09 2.57
N LYS A 75 2.75 22.30 3.85
CA LYS A 75 2.61 21.26 4.89
C LYS A 75 1.22 20.63 4.89
N LYS A 76 0.17 21.45 4.83
CA LYS A 76 -1.23 20.98 4.77
C LYS A 76 -1.47 20.09 3.55
N THR A 77 -0.94 20.47 2.39
CA THR A 77 -1.06 19.69 1.15
C THR A 77 -0.34 18.35 1.29
N LYS A 78 0.86 18.35 1.88
CA LYS A 78 1.62 17.12 2.16
C LYS A 78 0.84 16.17 3.05
N ASP A 79 0.31 16.69 4.16
CA ASP A 79 -0.49 15.92 5.12
C ASP A 79 -1.72 15.29 4.45
N VAL A 80 -2.45 16.05 3.62
CA VAL A 80 -3.64 15.56 2.89
C VAL A 80 -3.27 14.47 1.89
N LEU A 81 -2.25 14.69 1.06
CA LEU A 81 -1.84 13.70 0.05
C LEU A 81 -1.30 12.42 0.71
N PHE A 82 -0.62 12.56 1.85
CA PHE A 82 -0.16 11.40 2.59
C PHE A 82 -1.31 10.60 3.18
N ASP A 83 -2.29 11.27 3.80
CA ASP A 83 -3.48 10.62 4.34
C ASP A 83 -4.28 9.90 3.23
N GLU A 84 -4.40 10.54 2.05
CA GLU A 84 -5.01 9.95 0.86
C GLU A 84 -4.27 8.68 0.40
N ALA A 85 -2.94 8.73 0.31
CA ALA A 85 -2.15 7.56 -0.08
C ALA A 85 -2.20 6.43 0.96
N SER A 86 -2.13 6.76 2.25
CA SER A 86 -2.27 5.80 3.34
C SER A 86 -3.66 5.15 3.35
N GLY A 87 -4.71 5.95 3.11
CA GLY A 87 -6.08 5.47 2.99
C GLY A 87 -6.25 4.51 1.80
N ALA A 88 -5.82 4.93 0.61
CA ALA A 88 -5.88 4.11 -0.59
C ALA A 88 -5.13 2.77 -0.43
N LEU A 89 -3.91 2.81 0.13
CA LEU A 89 -3.16 1.58 0.41
C LEU A 89 -3.91 0.67 1.39
N LYS A 90 -4.48 1.25 2.45
CA LYS A 90 -5.24 0.51 3.44
C LYS A 90 -6.46 -0.17 2.83
N ASP A 91 -7.20 0.53 1.99
CA ASP A 91 -8.39 0.01 1.30
C ASP A 91 -8.03 -1.16 0.38
N THR A 92 -6.95 -1.03 -0.42
CA THR A 92 -6.49 -2.11 -1.30
C THR A 92 -6.05 -3.36 -0.52
N ILE A 93 -5.34 -3.18 0.59
CA ILE A 93 -4.89 -4.28 1.46
C ILE A 93 -6.10 -4.95 2.14
N GLU A 94 -7.10 -4.17 2.57
CA GLU A 94 -8.34 -4.69 3.17
C GLU A 94 -9.15 -5.51 2.16
N GLU A 95 -9.27 -5.03 0.92
CA GLU A 95 -9.91 -5.75 -0.17
C GLU A 95 -9.18 -7.07 -0.49
N LEU A 96 -7.84 -7.07 -0.50
CA LEU A 96 -7.05 -8.30 -0.69
C LEU A 96 -7.32 -9.32 0.42
N MET A 97 -7.50 -8.89 1.67
CA MET A 97 -7.85 -9.80 2.77
C MET A 97 -9.22 -10.49 2.60
N GLN A 98 -10.11 -9.94 1.76
CA GLN A 98 -11.42 -10.52 1.50
C GLN A 98 -11.41 -11.56 0.38
N LEU A 99 -10.30 -11.71 -0.36
CA LEU A 99 -10.15 -12.77 -1.36
C LEU A 99 -10.26 -14.15 -0.67
N LYS A 100 -11.06 -15.04 -1.25
CA LYS A 100 -11.32 -16.39 -0.75
C LYS A 100 -10.81 -17.45 -1.70
#